data_AF-A0A1F4VKX6-F1
#
_entry.id   AF-A0A1F4VKX6-F1
#
_cell.length_a   1.000
_cell.length_b   1.000
_cell.length_c   1.000
_cell.angle_alpha   90.00
_cell.angle_beta   90.00
_cell.angle_gamma   90.00
#
_symmetry.space_group_name_H-M   'P 1'
#
loop_
_entity.id
_entity.type
_entity.pdbx_description
1 polymer ?
#
loop_
_entity_poly.entity_id
_entity_poly.type
_entity_poly.pdbx_seq_one_letter_code
_entity_poly.pdbx_strand_id
1 'polypeptide(L)'
;MQIPEHFNLYGVNIYSMGIFIAIGVLLSAFVIWQEGKKDGFDEEKSFDLLFLSLFFSILISRLTFSLLHHNFKYVLYFWKGGMDPYFAVLAFLSSIYLLTKLWKWSVFRVLDIFTLASTLCFSIIALGFVGITRDYRFLFAFAGWIFMYAIFSKIRNMILKSGMVFSIFLALTAGAGIVFFNKYFDLKFYVLLVTLSLVVLSLKIRKSGMKQILPTDFIKTLIDRLKNKEKRLDSEQTLLSKEDPFTASRRDMGNAEEGDMSVEDVEKNLVDTKKLTIFKMKAQVKKALAKFKIGTYGICEVCKKPIDNARLKAYPEATTCIEHATKSSS
;
A
#
# COMPACT_ATOMS: atom_id res chain seq x y z
N MET A 1 -37.46 19.85 0.18
CA MET A 1 -38.47 18.90 0.68
C MET A 1 -37.84 18.11 1.82
N GLN A 2 -38.45 18.03 3.00
CA GLN A 2 -37.89 17.24 4.13
C GLN A 2 -38.31 15.79 3.96
N ILE A 3 -37.35 14.87 4.04
CA ILE A 3 -37.67 13.44 4.03
C ILE A 3 -38.18 13.07 5.42
N PRO A 4 -39.35 12.44 5.57
CA PRO A 4 -39.85 12.03 6.89
C PRO A 4 -38.88 11.03 7.53
N GLU A 5 -38.73 11.05 8.86
CA GLU A 5 -37.82 10.12 9.55
C GLU A 5 -38.23 8.65 9.40
N HIS A 6 -39.53 8.40 9.39
CA HIS A 6 -40.15 7.11 9.15
C HIS A 6 -41.37 7.30 8.25
N PHE A 7 -41.64 6.29 7.42
CA PHE A 7 -42.87 6.20 6.64
C PHE A 7 -43.55 4.87 6.95
N ASN A 8 -44.86 4.92 7.09
CA ASN A 8 -45.66 3.74 7.38
C ASN A 8 -46.18 3.16 6.05
N LEU A 9 -45.72 1.95 5.72
CA LEU A 9 -46.22 1.17 4.59
C LEU A 9 -46.99 -0.02 5.15
N TYR A 10 -48.31 -0.04 4.93
CA TYR A 10 -49.17 -1.18 5.29
C TYR A 10 -48.98 -1.68 6.75
N GLY A 11 -48.78 -0.77 7.70
CA GLY A 11 -48.61 -1.10 9.13
C GLY A 11 -47.16 -1.34 9.58
N VAL A 12 -46.18 -1.27 8.66
CA VAL A 12 -44.75 -1.38 8.96
C VAL A 12 -44.10 0.00 8.89
N ASN A 13 -43.48 0.42 9.99
CA ASN A 13 -42.69 1.66 10.05
C ASN A 13 -41.28 1.40 9.48
N ILE A 14 -41.00 1.98 8.32
CA ILE A 14 -39.68 1.92 7.69
C ILE A 14 -38.95 3.22 7.96
N TYR A 15 -37.75 3.13 8.51
CA TYR A 15 -36.89 4.29 8.75
C TYR A 15 -36.21 4.73 7.46
N SER A 16 -36.32 6.01 7.12
CA SER A 16 -35.72 6.58 5.91
C SER A 16 -34.20 6.42 5.88
N MET A 17 -33.55 6.46 7.04
CA MET A 17 -32.11 6.21 7.15
C MET A 17 -31.73 4.78 6.73
N GLY A 18 -32.62 3.81 6.93
CA GLY A 18 -32.41 2.42 6.49
C GLY A 18 -32.29 2.30 4.98
N ILE A 19 -33.01 3.13 4.21
CA ILE A 19 -32.88 3.17 2.75
C ILE A 19 -31.49 3.64 2.34
N PHE A 20 -31.01 4.75 2.92
CA PHE A 20 -29.68 5.28 2.61
C PHE A 20 -28.57 4.29 2.97
N ILE A 21 -28.68 3.59 4.10
CA ILE A 21 -27.74 2.53 4.47
C ILE A 21 -27.80 1.38 3.45
N ALA A 22 -28.99 0.92 3.05
CA ALA A 22 -29.13 -0.14 2.06
C ALA A 22 -28.52 0.23 0.71
N ILE A 23 -28.78 1.45 0.21
CA ILE A 23 -28.16 1.98 -1.02
C ILE A 23 -26.63 2.04 -0.86
N GLY A 24 -26.14 2.54 0.26
CA GLY A 24 -24.71 2.60 0.56
C GLY A 24 -24.05 1.22 0.52
N VAL A 25 -24.66 0.22 1.16
CA VAL A 25 -24.17 -1.18 1.17
C VAL A 25 -24.19 -1.80 -0.23
N LEU A 26 -25.22 -1.55 -1.04
CA LEU A 26 -25.29 -2.03 -2.43
C LEU A 26 -24.14 -1.45 -3.28
N LEU A 27 -23.87 -0.14 -3.15
CA LEU A 27 -22.76 0.49 -3.85
C LEU A 27 -21.41 -0.02 -3.33
N SER A 28 -21.28 -0.26 -2.02
CA SER A 28 -20.09 -0.92 -1.45
C SER A 28 -19.87 -2.32 -2.02
N ALA A 29 -20.94 -3.10 -2.20
CA ALA A 29 -20.86 -4.44 -2.80
C ALA A 29 -20.33 -4.36 -4.24
N PHE A 30 -20.83 -3.40 -5.02
CA PHE A 30 -20.33 -3.15 -6.37
C PHE A 30 -18.84 -2.77 -6.39
N VAL A 31 -18.41 -1.89 -5.49
CA VAL A 31 -16.99 -1.51 -5.37
C VAL A 31 -16.11 -2.69 -4.97
N ILE A 32 -16.55 -3.51 -4.00
CA ILE A 32 -15.81 -4.71 -3.56
C ILE A 32 -15.67 -5.69 -4.71
N TRP A 33 -16.73 -5.92 -5.48
CA TRP A 33 -16.69 -6.79 -6.65
C TRP A 33 -15.74 -6.25 -7.72
N GLN A 34 -15.91 -4.98 -8.12
CA GLN A 34 -15.11 -4.38 -9.19
C GLN A 34 -13.62 -4.32 -8.83
N GLU A 35 -13.29 -3.91 -7.61
CA GLU A 35 -11.90 -3.78 -7.16
C GLU A 35 -11.30 -5.13 -6.76
N GLY A 36 -12.09 -6.03 -6.19
CA GLY A 36 -11.68 -7.40 -5.90
C GLY A 36 -11.26 -8.14 -7.17
N LYS A 37 -12.04 -8.00 -8.25
CA LYS A 37 -11.73 -8.56 -9.56
C LYS A 37 -10.41 -8.02 -10.14
N LYS A 38 -10.16 -6.71 -10.02
CA LYS A 38 -8.90 -6.08 -10.46
C LYS A 38 -7.69 -6.62 -9.71
N ASP A 39 -7.85 -6.92 -8.43
CA ASP A 39 -6.79 -7.46 -7.56
C ASP A 39 -6.64 -9.00 -7.66
N GLY A 40 -7.47 -9.65 -8.49
CA GLY A 40 -7.45 -11.09 -8.73
C GLY A 40 -8.09 -11.93 -7.62
N PHE A 41 -8.99 -11.35 -6.83
CA PHE A 41 -9.79 -12.08 -5.86
C PHE A 41 -10.98 -12.77 -6.53
N ASP A 42 -11.39 -13.89 -5.94
CA ASP A 42 -12.57 -14.66 -6.35
C ASP A 42 -13.85 -13.85 -6.09
N GLU A 43 -14.71 -13.74 -7.09
CA GLU A 43 -15.89 -12.89 -7.07
C GLU A 43 -16.91 -13.37 -6.03
N GLU A 44 -17.20 -14.68 -6.00
CA GLU A 44 -18.16 -15.29 -5.08
C GLU A 44 -17.70 -15.10 -3.64
N LYS A 45 -16.44 -15.45 -3.36
CA LYS A 45 -15.88 -15.30 -2.00
C LYS A 45 -15.80 -13.84 -1.55
N SER A 46 -15.67 -12.90 -2.47
CA SER A 46 -15.69 -11.47 -2.15
C SER A 46 -17.07 -11.00 -1.67
N PHE A 47 -18.14 -11.52 -2.28
CA PHE A 47 -19.51 -11.29 -1.80
C PHE A 47 -19.77 -12.01 -0.49
N ASP A 48 -19.36 -13.28 -0.36
CA ASP A 48 -19.48 -14.03 0.90
C ASP A 48 -18.81 -13.28 2.05
N LEU A 49 -17.61 -12.72 1.81
CA LEU A 49 -16.90 -11.92 2.79
C LEU A 49 -17.72 -10.73 3.27
N LEU A 50 -18.32 -9.97 2.34
CA LEU A 50 -19.12 -8.81 2.67
C LEU A 50 -20.37 -9.20 3.46
N PHE A 51 -21.14 -10.18 2.97
CA PHE A 51 -22.40 -10.56 3.61
C PHE A 51 -22.17 -11.22 4.97
N LEU A 52 -21.18 -12.12 5.09
CA LEU A 52 -20.86 -12.74 6.38
C LEU A 52 -20.33 -11.72 7.39
N SER A 53 -19.45 -10.81 6.98
CA SER A 53 -18.93 -9.77 7.89
C SER A 53 -20.03 -8.83 8.38
N LEU A 54 -20.96 -8.43 7.51
CA LEU A 54 -22.14 -7.65 7.90
C LEU A 54 -23.07 -8.43 8.84
N PHE A 55 -23.33 -9.70 8.53
CA PHE A 55 -24.17 -10.57 9.37
C PHE A 55 -23.59 -10.72 10.78
N PHE A 56 -22.31 -11.08 10.91
CA PHE A 56 -21.66 -11.22 12.21
C PHE A 56 -21.56 -9.88 12.95
N SER A 57 -21.36 -8.77 12.24
CA SER A 57 -21.34 -7.43 12.83
C SER A 57 -22.66 -7.08 13.50
N ILE A 58 -23.78 -7.27 12.79
CA ILE A 58 -25.13 -6.99 13.32
C ILE A 58 -25.45 -7.95 14.47
N LEU A 59 -25.16 -9.25 14.32
CA LEU A 59 -25.48 -10.26 15.32
C LEU A 59 -24.73 -10.02 16.64
N ILE A 60 -23.42 -9.76 16.58
CA ILE A 60 -22.61 -9.52 17.79
C ILE A 60 -22.98 -8.18 18.42
N SER A 61 -23.18 -7.12 17.64
CA SER A 61 -23.61 -5.81 18.14
C SER A 61 -24.95 -5.88 18.89
N ARG A 62 -25.87 -6.70 18.41
CA ARG A 62 -27.16 -6.94 19.08
C ARG A 62 -27.03 -7.79 20.33
N LEU A 63 -26.22 -8.84 20.26
CA LEU A 63 -25.96 -9.70 21.41
C LEU A 63 -25.38 -8.91 22.58
N THR A 64 -24.39 -8.04 22.32
CA THR A 64 -23.76 -7.23 23.37
C THR A 64 -24.70 -6.16 23.92
N PHE A 65 -25.50 -5.51 23.07
CA PHE A 65 -26.52 -4.56 23.53
C PHE A 65 -27.54 -5.23 24.46
N SER A 66 -28.03 -6.41 24.10
CA SER A 66 -28.99 -7.18 24.91
C SER A 66 -28.39 -7.64 26.24
N LEU A 67 -27.10 -8.05 26.23
CA LEU A 67 -26.36 -8.42 27.43
C LEU A 67 -26.22 -7.23 28.40
N LEU A 68 -25.90 -6.04 27.88
CA LEU A 68 -25.75 -4.81 28.66
C LEU A 68 -27.05 -4.38 29.36
N HIS A 69 -28.21 -4.69 28.74
CA HIS A 69 -29.53 -4.35 29.27
C HIS A 69 -30.20 -5.53 30.01
N HIS A 70 -29.45 -6.60 30.31
CA HIS A 70 -29.91 -7.80 31.03
C HIS A 70 -31.22 -8.42 30.50
N ASN A 71 -31.51 -8.27 29.21
CA ASN A 71 -32.78 -8.72 28.62
C ASN A 71 -32.53 -9.52 27.34
N PHE A 72 -32.30 -10.83 27.49
CA PHE A 72 -31.98 -11.76 26.40
C PHE A 72 -33.06 -11.88 25.32
N LYS A 73 -34.33 -11.54 25.63
CA LYS A 73 -35.41 -11.53 24.63
C LYS A 73 -35.14 -10.54 23.49
N TYR A 74 -34.37 -9.47 23.73
CA TYR A 74 -34.07 -8.46 22.70
C TYR A 74 -33.00 -8.90 21.69
N VAL A 75 -32.29 -10.01 21.91
CA VAL A 75 -31.29 -10.51 20.93
C VAL A 75 -31.95 -10.77 19.56
N LEU A 76 -33.16 -11.33 19.55
CA LEU A 76 -33.88 -11.72 18.34
C LEU A 76 -34.76 -10.61 17.75
N TYR A 77 -34.99 -9.52 18.49
CA TYR A 77 -35.84 -8.41 18.05
C TYR A 77 -35.06 -7.36 17.24
N PHE A 78 -34.70 -7.72 16.00
CA PHE A 78 -33.95 -6.83 15.11
C PHE A 78 -34.72 -5.55 14.71
N TRP A 79 -36.05 -5.57 14.80
CA TRP A 79 -36.93 -4.45 14.49
C TRP A 79 -37.01 -3.38 15.58
N LYS A 80 -36.54 -3.66 16.80
CA LYS A 80 -36.42 -2.63 17.85
C LYS A 80 -35.05 -1.96 17.75
N GLY A 81 -34.96 -0.66 18.05
CA GLY A 81 -33.68 0.05 18.12
C GLY A 81 -32.72 -0.55 19.17
N GLY A 82 -31.43 -0.21 19.09
CA GLY A 82 -30.42 -0.62 20.06
C GLY A 82 -29.34 -1.54 19.50
N MET A 83 -28.24 -0.94 19.03
CA MET A 83 -27.04 -1.63 18.57
C MET A 83 -25.84 -1.03 19.27
N ASP A 84 -24.91 -1.88 19.69
CA ASP A 84 -23.63 -1.42 20.23
C ASP A 84 -22.64 -1.16 19.07
N PRO A 85 -22.27 0.11 18.81
CA PRO A 85 -21.42 0.45 17.67
C PRO A 85 -19.96 -0.02 17.85
N TYR A 86 -19.49 -0.18 19.09
CA TYR A 86 -18.12 -0.62 19.37
C TYR A 86 -17.93 -2.06 18.92
N PHE A 87 -18.84 -2.93 19.35
CA PHE A 87 -18.79 -4.35 19.00
C PHE A 87 -19.19 -4.60 17.56
N ALA A 88 -20.01 -3.73 16.94
CA ALA A 88 -20.28 -3.81 15.50
C ALA A 88 -18.99 -3.71 14.66
N VAL A 89 -18.15 -2.71 14.95
CA VAL A 89 -16.87 -2.49 14.23
C VAL A 89 -15.88 -3.63 14.53
N LEU A 90 -15.74 -4.03 15.80
CA LEU A 90 -14.83 -5.11 16.19
C LEU A 90 -15.21 -6.45 15.56
N ALA A 91 -16.51 -6.79 15.55
CA ALA A 91 -17.02 -8.00 14.93
C ALA A 91 -16.82 -7.99 13.41
N PHE A 92 -17.06 -6.85 12.75
CA PHE A 92 -16.84 -6.70 11.32
C PHE A 92 -15.37 -6.95 10.94
N LEU A 93 -14.43 -6.31 11.64
CA LEU A 93 -13.00 -6.46 11.38
C LEU A 93 -12.48 -7.86 11.74
N SER A 94 -12.96 -8.44 12.83
CA SER A 94 -12.61 -9.81 13.24
C SER A 94 -13.10 -10.84 12.22
N SER A 95 -14.33 -10.70 11.72
CA SER A 95 -14.89 -11.56 10.68
C SER A 95 -14.07 -11.49 9.39
N ILE A 96 -13.74 -10.28 8.93
CA ILE A 96 -12.86 -10.09 7.76
C ILE A 96 -11.51 -10.77 8.00
N TYR A 97 -10.89 -10.57 9.16
CA TYR A 97 -9.59 -11.17 9.49
C TYR A 97 -9.64 -12.71 9.45
N LEU A 98 -10.66 -13.32 10.06
CA LEU A 98 -10.83 -14.77 10.11
C LEU A 98 -11.07 -15.37 8.73
N LEU A 99 -12.07 -14.87 7.98
CA LEU A 99 -12.42 -15.37 6.65
C LEU A 99 -11.28 -15.20 5.65
N THR A 100 -10.63 -14.04 5.66
CA THR A 100 -9.48 -13.78 4.78
C THR A 100 -8.31 -14.75 5.07
N LYS A 101 -8.11 -15.10 6.35
CA LYS A 101 -7.07 -16.06 6.75
C LYS A 101 -7.43 -17.49 6.37
N LEU A 102 -8.71 -17.88 6.52
CA LEU A 102 -9.23 -19.18 6.08
C LEU A 102 -9.01 -19.38 4.57
N TRP A 103 -9.22 -18.34 3.77
CA TRP A 103 -9.02 -18.38 2.32
C TRP A 103 -7.60 -18.04 1.86
N LYS A 104 -6.63 -17.96 2.79
CA LYS A 104 -5.20 -17.68 2.53
C LYS A 104 -4.94 -16.37 1.76
N TRP A 105 -5.85 -15.42 1.86
CA TRP A 105 -5.73 -14.11 1.24
C TRP A 105 -4.93 -13.15 2.14
N SER A 106 -4.42 -12.07 1.56
CA SER A 106 -3.72 -11.07 2.36
C SER A 106 -4.72 -10.07 2.97
N VAL A 107 -4.88 -10.15 4.30
CA VAL A 107 -5.74 -9.26 5.11
C VAL A 107 -5.61 -7.79 4.73
N PHE A 108 -4.39 -7.28 4.60
CA PHE A 108 -4.17 -5.86 4.31
C PHE A 108 -4.71 -5.42 2.95
N ARG A 109 -4.64 -6.26 1.90
CA ARG A 109 -5.21 -5.91 0.58
C ARG A 109 -6.74 -5.88 0.63
N VAL A 110 -7.33 -6.86 1.31
CA VAL A 110 -8.78 -6.92 1.50
C VAL A 110 -9.26 -5.70 2.28
N LEU A 111 -8.60 -5.34 3.39
CA LEU A 111 -8.93 -4.13 4.15
C LEU A 111 -8.83 -2.84 3.31
N ASP A 112 -7.86 -2.74 2.40
CA ASP A 112 -7.77 -1.58 1.50
C ASP A 112 -8.92 -1.53 0.47
N ILE A 113 -9.43 -2.69 0.01
CA ILE A 113 -10.64 -2.75 -0.83
C ILE A 113 -11.86 -2.31 -0.02
N PHE A 114 -12.03 -2.84 1.19
CA PHE A 114 -13.12 -2.45 2.09
C PHE A 114 -13.06 -0.97 2.50
N THR A 115 -11.88 -0.37 2.47
CA THR A 115 -11.70 1.07 2.70
C THR A 115 -12.44 1.89 1.63
N LEU A 116 -12.24 1.56 0.35
CA LEU A 116 -12.93 2.25 -0.76
C LEU A 116 -14.44 2.02 -0.73
N ALA A 117 -14.84 0.81 -0.38
CA ALA A 117 -16.26 0.48 -0.27
C ALA A 117 -16.92 1.28 0.86
N SER A 118 -16.26 1.38 2.01
CA SER A 118 -16.76 2.09 3.19
C SER A 118 -16.79 3.61 3.00
N THR A 119 -15.80 4.22 2.32
CA THR A 119 -15.85 5.67 2.04
C THR A 119 -17.07 6.04 1.22
N LEU A 120 -17.41 5.23 0.21
CA LEU A 120 -18.59 5.45 -0.62
C LEU A 120 -19.87 5.25 0.21
N CYS A 121 -19.97 4.19 1.01
CA CYS A 121 -21.12 3.99 1.92
C CYS A 121 -21.35 5.17 2.85
N PHE A 122 -20.29 5.66 3.50
CA PHE A 122 -20.37 6.79 4.42
C PHE A 122 -20.80 8.07 3.72
N SER A 123 -20.41 8.29 2.45
CA SER A 123 -20.93 9.43 1.68
C SER A 123 -22.46 9.38 1.54
N ILE A 124 -23.03 8.23 1.15
CA ILE A 124 -24.50 8.07 1.02
C ILE A 124 -25.20 8.26 2.36
N ILE A 125 -24.61 7.76 3.45
CA ILE A 125 -25.11 7.94 4.82
C ILE A 125 -25.12 9.42 5.19
N ALA A 126 -24.05 10.18 4.94
CA ALA A 126 -24.04 11.63 5.17
C ALA A 126 -25.13 12.36 4.38
N LEU A 127 -25.35 11.97 3.12
CA LEU A 127 -26.44 12.55 2.31
C LEU A 127 -27.82 12.26 2.93
N GLY A 128 -28.02 11.07 3.50
CA GLY A 128 -29.22 10.71 4.26
C GLY A 128 -29.45 11.62 5.45
N PHE A 129 -28.39 11.93 6.22
CA PHE A 129 -28.48 12.89 7.33
C PHE A 129 -28.92 14.28 6.84
N VAL A 130 -28.36 14.79 5.74
CA VAL A 130 -28.79 16.07 5.15
C VAL A 130 -30.29 16.05 4.82
N GLY A 131 -30.78 14.99 4.18
CA GLY A 131 -32.18 14.88 3.76
C GLY A 131 -33.19 14.78 4.91
N ILE A 132 -32.79 14.16 6.02
CA ILE A 132 -33.66 13.90 7.17
C ILE A 132 -33.62 15.07 8.17
N THR A 133 -32.42 15.51 8.58
CA THR A 133 -32.25 16.51 9.64
C THR A 133 -32.23 17.96 9.14
N ARG A 134 -32.07 18.16 7.81
CA ARG A 134 -31.82 19.47 7.18
C ARG A 134 -30.57 20.19 7.67
N ASP A 135 -29.66 19.47 8.31
CA ASP A 135 -28.38 20.04 8.72
C ASP A 135 -27.38 19.96 7.55
N TYR A 136 -27.22 21.09 6.85
CA TYR A 136 -26.35 21.19 5.68
C TYR A 136 -24.86 21.03 6.01
N ARG A 137 -24.46 21.03 7.29
CA ARG A 137 -23.08 20.74 7.68
C ARG A 137 -22.64 19.36 7.19
N PHE A 138 -23.56 18.39 7.10
CA PHE A 138 -23.27 17.05 6.58
C PHE A 138 -22.97 17.03 5.07
N LEU A 139 -23.23 18.09 4.30
CA LEU A 139 -22.77 18.20 2.91
C LEU A 139 -21.24 18.26 2.82
N PHE A 140 -20.58 18.88 3.81
CA PHE A 140 -19.11 18.88 3.87
C PHE A 140 -18.57 17.47 4.18
N ALA A 141 -19.27 16.70 5.03
CA ALA A 141 -18.91 15.30 5.28
C ALA A 141 -19.11 14.43 4.02
N PHE A 142 -20.21 14.61 3.30
CA PHE A 142 -20.48 13.96 2.01
C PHE A 142 -19.37 14.26 0.98
N ALA A 143 -19.07 15.55 0.76
CA ALA A 143 -18.02 15.98 -0.15
C ALA A 143 -16.63 15.45 0.27
N GLY A 144 -16.34 15.48 1.57
CA GLY A 144 -15.10 14.95 2.14
C GLY A 144 -14.91 13.46 1.86
N TRP A 145 -15.93 12.64 2.07
CA TRP A 145 -15.85 11.20 1.79
C TRP A 145 -15.76 10.86 0.30
N ILE A 146 -16.45 11.62 -0.56
CA ILE A 146 -16.29 11.49 -2.03
C ILE A 146 -14.87 11.86 -2.46
N PHE A 147 -14.34 12.97 -1.94
CA PHE A 147 -12.98 13.40 -2.22
C PHE A 147 -11.96 12.35 -1.76
N MET A 148 -12.16 11.78 -0.57
CA MET A 148 -11.35 10.66 -0.08
C MET A 148 -11.44 9.43 -0.98
N TYR A 149 -12.62 9.06 -1.47
CA TYR A 149 -12.78 7.96 -2.42
C TYR A 149 -11.99 8.20 -3.72
N ALA A 150 -12.05 9.41 -4.28
CA ALA A 150 -11.29 9.79 -5.47
C ALA A 150 -9.77 9.72 -5.25
N ILE A 151 -9.29 10.18 -4.09
CA ILE A 151 -7.87 10.08 -3.73
C ILE A 151 -7.45 8.61 -3.57
N PHE A 152 -8.16 7.83 -2.77
CA PHE A 152 -7.76 6.46 -2.46
C PHE A 152 -7.85 5.53 -3.67
N SER A 153 -8.85 5.70 -4.54
CA SER A 153 -8.98 4.89 -5.77
C SER A 153 -7.76 5.06 -6.69
N LYS A 154 -7.14 6.25 -6.73
CA LYS A 154 -5.94 6.52 -7.53
C LYS A 154 -4.64 6.09 -6.84
N ILE A 155 -4.53 6.31 -5.53
CA ILE A 155 -3.27 6.12 -4.80
C ILE A 155 -3.01 4.66 -4.40
N ARG A 156 -4.07 3.88 -4.11
CA ARG A 156 -3.97 2.52 -3.55
C ARG A 156 -3.10 1.57 -4.37
N ASN A 157 -3.11 1.70 -5.70
CA ASN A 157 -2.38 0.79 -6.60
C ASN A 157 -1.04 1.34 -7.11
N MET A 158 -0.74 2.63 -6.86
CA MET A 158 0.45 3.30 -7.39
C MET A 158 1.54 3.55 -6.34
N ILE A 159 1.18 4.07 -5.16
CA ILE A 159 2.13 4.71 -4.23
C ILE A 159 2.12 4.07 -2.84
N LEU A 160 0.94 3.71 -2.31
CA LEU A 160 0.82 3.23 -0.94
C LEU A 160 0.99 1.71 -0.85
N LYS A 161 1.77 1.25 0.14
CA LYS A 161 1.88 -0.18 0.47
C LYS A 161 0.56 -0.65 1.09
N SER A 162 0.16 -1.89 0.78
CA SER A 162 -1.12 -2.45 1.26
C SER A 162 -1.29 -2.35 2.78
N GLY A 163 -2.43 -1.89 3.28
CA GLY A 163 -2.75 -1.71 4.70
C GLY A 163 -2.48 -0.29 5.24
N MET A 164 -1.75 0.56 4.52
CA MET A 164 -1.60 1.97 4.91
C MET A 164 -2.87 2.77 4.62
N VAL A 165 -3.56 2.45 3.53
CA VAL A 165 -4.80 3.15 3.11
C VAL A 165 -5.88 2.97 4.17
N PHE A 166 -6.07 1.74 4.67
CA PHE A 166 -7.04 1.45 5.73
C PHE A 166 -6.75 2.19 7.05
N SER A 167 -5.48 2.28 7.47
CA SER A 167 -5.11 3.03 8.69
C SER A 167 -5.39 4.53 8.54
N ILE A 168 -5.01 5.13 7.40
CA ILE A 168 -5.27 6.55 7.12
C ILE A 168 -6.78 6.81 7.08
N PHE A 169 -7.56 5.92 6.47
CA PHE A 169 -9.01 6.00 6.46
C PHE A 169 -9.61 6.01 7.87
N LEU A 170 -9.24 5.06 8.74
CA LEU A 170 -9.74 5.04 10.12
C LEU A 170 -9.42 6.32 10.89
N ALA A 171 -8.21 6.88 10.71
CA ALA A 171 -7.83 8.13 11.36
C ALA A 171 -8.67 9.32 10.85
N LEU A 172 -8.85 9.43 9.53
CA LEU A 172 -9.62 10.52 8.93
C LEU A 172 -11.12 10.41 9.24
N THR A 173 -11.68 9.20 9.25
CA THR A 173 -13.08 8.98 9.64
C THR A 173 -13.31 9.28 11.12
N ALA A 174 -12.36 8.97 12.01
CA ALA A 174 -12.44 9.39 13.41
C ALA A 174 -12.44 10.92 13.55
N GLY A 175 -11.55 11.62 12.83
CA GLY A 175 -11.51 13.09 12.83
C GLY A 175 -12.79 13.73 12.30
N ALA A 176 -13.28 13.27 11.15
CA ALA A 176 -14.55 13.75 10.58
C ALA A 176 -15.74 13.43 11.50
N GLY A 177 -15.74 12.26 12.13
CA GLY A 177 -16.75 11.85 13.10
C GLY A 177 -16.83 12.78 14.31
N ILE A 178 -15.69 13.16 14.90
CA ILE A 178 -15.64 14.11 16.02
C ILE A 178 -16.23 15.47 15.62
N VAL A 179 -16.03 15.92 14.38
CA VAL A 179 -16.54 17.23 13.92
C VAL A 179 -18.03 17.19 13.62
N PHE A 180 -18.49 16.19 12.86
CA PHE A 180 -19.86 16.16 12.33
C PHE A 180 -20.83 15.29 13.14
N PHE A 181 -20.33 14.25 13.81
CA PHE A 181 -21.15 13.20 14.44
C PHE A 181 -20.95 13.09 15.96
N ASN A 182 -20.40 14.12 16.62
CA ASN A 182 -20.21 14.13 18.08
C ASN A 182 -21.51 13.98 18.90
N LYS A 183 -22.66 14.36 18.33
CA LYS A 183 -23.97 14.20 18.97
C LYS A 183 -24.47 12.75 18.94
N TYR A 184 -23.95 11.92 18.03
CA TYR A 184 -24.44 10.57 17.78
C TYR A 184 -23.58 9.48 18.40
N PHE A 185 -22.27 9.73 18.56
CA PHE A 185 -21.32 8.77 19.13
C PHE A 185 -20.45 9.41 20.21
N ASP A 186 -20.18 8.65 21.26
CA ASP A 186 -19.32 9.10 22.36
C ASP A 186 -17.85 9.23 21.93
N LEU A 187 -17.10 10.07 22.65
CA LEU A 187 -15.66 10.25 22.41
C LEU A 187 -14.87 8.93 22.44
N LYS A 188 -15.26 7.98 23.29
CA LYS A 188 -14.63 6.66 23.41
C LYS A 188 -14.69 5.87 22.10
N PHE A 189 -15.75 6.04 21.31
CA PHE A 189 -15.88 5.38 20.00
C PHE A 189 -14.82 5.87 19.02
N TYR A 190 -14.54 7.17 18.99
CA TYR A 190 -13.50 7.72 18.13
C TYR A 190 -12.10 7.33 18.60
N VAL A 191 -11.87 7.23 19.91
CA VAL A 191 -10.62 6.69 20.46
C VAL A 191 -10.41 5.23 20.03
N LEU A 192 -11.48 4.41 19.99
CA LEU A 192 -11.41 3.05 19.45
C LEU A 192 -10.96 3.04 17.98
N LEU A 193 -11.51 3.90 17.13
CA LEU A 193 -11.10 3.97 15.72
C LEU A 193 -9.63 4.39 15.54
N VAL A 194 -9.16 5.36 16.34
CA VAL A 194 -7.75 5.80 16.32
C VAL A 194 -6.82 4.70 16.82
N THR A 195 -7.17 4.01 17.90
CA THR A 195 -6.38 2.88 18.41
C THR A 195 -6.32 1.73 17.41
N LEU A 196 -7.43 1.38 16.76
CA LEU A 196 -7.45 0.41 15.65
C LEU A 196 -6.56 0.85 14.49
N SER A 197 -6.60 2.14 14.12
CA SER A 197 -5.71 2.70 13.10
C SER A 197 -4.23 2.49 13.45
N LEU A 198 -3.83 2.82 14.68
CA LEU A 198 -2.45 2.65 15.16
C LEU A 198 -2.04 1.18 15.26
N VAL A 199 -2.96 0.29 15.68
CA VAL A 199 -2.72 -1.15 15.73
C VAL A 199 -2.47 -1.70 14.32
N VAL A 200 -3.31 -1.37 13.35
CA VAL A 200 -3.11 -1.82 11.96
C VAL A 200 -1.79 -1.29 11.39
N LEU A 201 -1.48 -0.02 11.64
CA LEU A 201 -0.24 0.61 11.21
C LEU A 201 0.98 -0.09 11.82
N SER A 202 0.97 -0.34 13.13
CA SER A 202 2.06 -1.02 13.83
C SER A 202 2.24 -2.47 13.38
N LEU A 203 1.15 -3.23 13.18
CA LEU A 203 1.19 -4.58 12.62
C LEU A 203 1.75 -4.58 11.19
N LYS A 204 1.41 -3.57 10.39
CA LYS A 204 1.95 -3.42 9.04
C LYS A 204 3.44 -3.06 9.06
N ILE A 205 3.86 -2.13 9.93
CA ILE A 205 5.27 -1.77 10.10
C ILE A 205 6.07 -2.98 10.57
N ARG A 206 5.60 -3.76 11.55
CA ARG A 206 6.24 -5.01 11.98
C ARG A 206 6.34 -6.03 10.85
N LYS A 207 5.26 -6.24 10.08
CA LYS A 207 5.26 -7.16 8.91
C LYS A 207 6.15 -6.66 7.76
N SER A 208 6.27 -5.34 7.59
CA SER A 208 7.19 -4.72 6.61
C SER A 208 8.64 -4.75 7.11
N GLY A 209 8.85 -4.66 8.43
CA GLY A 209 10.14 -4.77 9.11
C GLY A 209 10.67 -6.20 9.11
N MET A 210 9.78 -7.20 9.08
CA MET A 210 10.12 -8.61 8.83
C MET A 210 10.33 -8.95 7.34
N LYS A 211 10.41 -7.95 6.47
CA LYS A 211 10.88 -8.12 5.08
C LYS A 211 12.30 -7.57 4.91
N GLN A 212 13.18 -7.76 5.90
CA GLN A 212 14.59 -7.96 5.58
C GLN A 212 14.69 -9.36 4.97
N ILE A 213 14.69 -9.42 3.64
CA ILE A 213 14.88 -10.65 2.84
C ILE A 213 16.29 -11.25 3.07
N LEU A 214 17.16 -10.51 3.77
CA LEU A 214 18.58 -10.75 3.89
C LEU A 214 18.99 -10.52 5.36
N PRO A 215 19.71 -11.46 6.01
CA PRO A 215 20.27 -11.26 7.35
C PRO A 215 21.09 -9.97 7.43
N THR A 216 21.03 -9.25 8.57
CA THR A 216 21.74 -7.97 8.77
C THR A 216 23.25 -8.10 8.52
N ASP A 217 23.84 -9.22 8.93
CA ASP A 217 25.25 -9.52 8.71
C ASP A 217 25.55 -9.69 7.22
N PHE A 218 24.65 -10.34 6.49
CA PHE A 218 24.78 -10.51 5.04
C PHE A 218 24.75 -9.16 4.31
N ILE A 219 23.84 -8.26 4.69
CA ILE A 219 23.76 -6.90 4.12
C ILE A 219 25.06 -6.13 4.36
N LYS A 220 25.59 -6.17 5.58
CA LYS A 220 26.85 -5.50 5.94
C LYS A 220 27.99 -5.99 5.05
N THR A 221 28.13 -7.31 4.88
CA THR A 221 29.17 -7.89 4.02
C THR A 221 29.05 -7.50 2.54
N LEU A 222 27.83 -7.28 2.04
CA LEU A 222 27.62 -6.83 0.66
C LEU A 222 27.95 -5.35 0.48
N ILE A 223 27.55 -4.51 1.43
CA ILE A 223 27.87 -3.07 1.42
C ILE A 223 29.39 -2.86 1.46
N ASP A 224 30.09 -3.60 2.33
CA ASP A 224 31.55 -3.50 2.43
C ASP A 224 32.24 -3.97 1.15
N ARG A 225 31.76 -5.06 0.53
CA ARG A 225 32.26 -5.52 -0.79
C ARG A 225 32.06 -4.47 -1.88
N LEU A 226 30.89 -3.84 -1.96
CA LEU A 226 30.61 -2.81 -2.96
C LEU A 226 31.42 -1.54 -2.74
N LYS A 227 31.62 -1.10 -1.50
CA LYS A 227 32.48 0.05 -1.17
C LYS A 227 33.95 -0.21 -1.54
N ASN A 228 34.45 -1.40 -1.23
CA ASN A 228 35.81 -1.78 -1.62
C ASN A 228 35.97 -1.84 -3.14
N LYS A 229 34.94 -2.35 -3.85
CA LYS A 229 34.90 -2.35 -5.32
C LYS A 229 34.85 -0.95 -5.91
N GLU A 230 34.07 -0.04 -5.34
CA GLU A 230 34.03 1.38 -5.75
C GLU A 230 35.40 2.04 -5.60
N LYS A 231 36.05 1.87 -4.44
CA LYS A 231 37.40 2.41 -4.18
C LYS A 231 38.45 1.86 -5.16
N ARG A 232 38.37 0.57 -5.49
CA ARG A 232 39.27 -0.06 -6.47
C ARG A 232 39.05 0.50 -7.88
N LEU A 233 37.80 0.64 -8.32
CA LEU A 233 37.48 1.22 -9.62
C LEU A 233 37.90 2.69 -9.71
N ASP A 234 37.83 3.45 -8.60
CA ASP A 234 38.33 4.82 -8.53
C ASP A 234 39.84 4.89 -8.73
N SER A 235 40.60 4.04 -8.04
CA SER A 235 42.06 3.97 -8.26
C SER A 235 42.41 3.58 -9.70
N GLU A 236 41.71 2.59 -10.27
CA GLU A 236 41.95 2.12 -11.63
C GLU A 236 41.63 3.19 -12.68
N GLN A 237 40.54 3.94 -12.48
CA GLN A 237 40.20 5.09 -13.32
C GLN A 237 41.29 6.18 -13.27
N THR A 238 41.86 6.46 -12.09
CA THR A 238 42.94 7.45 -11.97
C THR A 238 44.25 6.99 -12.61
N LEU A 239 44.56 5.69 -12.58
CA LEU A 239 45.74 5.12 -13.24
C LEU A 239 45.61 5.18 -14.76
N LEU A 240 44.48 4.74 -15.31
CA LEU A 240 44.22 4.80 -16.76
C LEU A 240 44.14 6.23 -17.29
N SER A 241 43.82 7.21 -16.45
CA SER A 241 43.89 8.62 -16.84
C SER A 241 45.33 9.13 -16.97
N LYS A 242 46.31 8.49 -16.31
CA LYS A 242 47.74 8.82 -16.41
C LYS A 242 48.43 8.06 -17.54
N GLU A 243 47.95 6.86 -17.87
CA GLU A 243 48.45 6.00 -18.95
C GLU A 243 47.94 6.40 -20.34
N ASP A 244 47.11 7.44 -20.45
CA ASP A 244 46.51 7.82 -21.72
C ASP A 244 47.57 8.47 -22.65
N PRO A 245 47.88 7.84 -23.80
CA PRO A 245 48.98 8.24 -24.69
C PRO A 245 48.87 9.70 -25.16
N PHE A 246 47.65 10.21 -25.31
CA PHE A 246 47.39 11.56 -25.81
C PHE A 246 47.49 12.67 -24.75
N THR A 247 47.51 12.30 -23.46
CA THR A 247 47.72 13.24 -22.33
C THR A 247 49.16 13.30 -21.85
N ALA A 248 50.01 12.36 -22.25
CA ALA A 248 51.44 12.44 -21.96
C ALA A 248 52.05 13.62 -22.74
N SER A 249 52.93 14.37 -22.08
CA SER A 249 53.68 15.53 -22.61
C SER A 249 54.71 15.16 -23.72
N ARG A 250 54.48 14.10 -24.50
CA ARG A 250 55.41 13.56 -25.51
C ARG A 250 54.98 13.87 -26.95
N ARG A 251 54.19 14.93 -27.17
CA ARG A 251 54.01 15.49 -28.52
C ARG A 251 55.05 16.58 -28.76
N ASP A 252 56.32 16.19 -28.75
CA ASP A 252 57.35 17.02 -29.38
C ASP A 252 57.12 16.89 -30.89
N MET A 253 56.78 18.00 -31.54
CA MET A 253 56.36 18.08 -32.94
C MET A 253 57.51 17.77 -33.90
N GLY A 254 57.87 16.48 -34.01
CA GLY A 254 58.94 16.00 -34.89
C GLY A 254 58.64 14.61 -35.42
N ASN A 255 57.93 14.56 -36.55
CA ASN A 255 57.90 13.45 -37.52
C ASN A 255 57.81 12.03 -36.91
N ALA A 256 56.65 11.66 -36.37
CA ALA A 256 56.34 10.25 -36.11
C ALA A 256 56.22 9.51 -37.45
N GLU A 257 56.88 8.36 -37.59
CA GLU A 257 56.72 7.49 -38.76
C GLU A 257 55.25 7.04 -38.87
N GLU A 258 54.75 6.85 -40.10
CA GLU A 258 53.35 6.50 -40.36
C GLU A 258 52.93 5.17 -39.69
N GLY A 259 53.91 4.29 -39.39
CA GLY A 259 53.74 3.08 -38.58
C GLY A 259 53.55 3.34 -37.08
N ASP A 260 54.25 4.33 -36.50
CA ASP A 260 54.15 4.66 -35.07
C ASP A 260 52.79 5.28 -34.71
N MET A 261 52.24 6.12 -35.59
CA MET A 261 50.89 6.67 -35.40
C MET A 261 49.81 5.57 -35.32
N SER A 262 49.97 4.50 -36.10
CA SER A 262 49.02 3.38 -36.08
C SER A 262 49.03 2.59 -34.77
N VAL A 263 50.19 2.52 -34.10
CA VAL A 263 50.34 1.82 -32.82
C VAL A 263 49.75 2.64 -31.68
N GLU A 264 49.98 3.96 -31.67
CA GLU A 264 49.43 4.89 -30.68
C GLU A 264 47.88 4.93 -30.74
N ASP A 265 47.29 4.90 -31.93
CA ASP A 265 45.84 4.83 -32.11
C ASP A 265 45.24 3.52 -31.54
N VAL A 266 45.91 2.39 -31.73
CA VAL A 266 45.48 1.10 -31.15
C VAL A 266 45.54 1.14 -29.63
N GLU A 267 46.62 1.68 -29.07
CA GLU A 267 46.79 1.80 -27.62
C GLU A 267 45.75 2.74 -27.00
N LYS A 268 45.45 3.87 -27.66
CA LYS A 268 44.38 4.78 -27.23
C LYS A 268 43.02 4.11 -27.25
N ASN A 269 42.68 3.43 -28.35
CA ASN A 269 41.40 2.72 -28.47
C ASN A 269 41.24 1.68 -27.35
N LEU A 270 42.33 1.00 -26.97
CA LEU A 270 42.35 0.07 -25.84
C LEU A 270 42.12 0.79 -24.50
N VAL A 271 42.81 1.88 -24.24
CA VAL A 271 42.66 2.68 -23.01
C VAL A 271 41.24 3.24 -22.89
N ASP A 272 40.68 3.77 -23.97
CA ASP A 272 39.32 4.32 -23.97
C ASP A 272 38.27 3.23 -23.77
N THR A 273 38.45 2.05 -24.36
CA THR A 273 37.58 0.88 -24.12
C THR A 273 37.61 0.44 -22.65
N LYS A 274 38.81 0.42 -22.04
CA LYS A 274 38.96 0.14 -20.60
C LYS A 274 38.27 1.19 -19.74
N LYS A 275 38.46 2.49 -20.04
CA LYS A 275 37.79 3.60 -19.34
C LYS A 275 36.27 3.48 -19.41
N LEU A 276 35.71 3.18 -20.59
CA LEU A 276 34.27 2.98 -20.78
C LEU A 276 33.74 1.80 -19.95
N THR A 277 34.49 0.70 -19.89
CA THR A 277 34.12 -0.49 -19.13
C THR A 277 34.09 -0.20 -17.63
N ILE A 278 35.12 0.45 -17.11
CA ILE A 278 35.19 0.87 -15.69
C ILE A 278 34.08 1.85 -15.36
N PHE A 279 33.78 2.81 -16.24
CA PHE A 279 32.69 3.75 -16.05
C PHE A 279 31.34 3.03 -15.90
N LYS A 280 31.04 2.06 -16.77
CA LYS A 280 29.82 1.24 -16.69
C LYS A 280 29.76 0.44 -15.39
N MET A 281 30.85 -0.20 -14.99
CA MET A 281 30.91 -0.96 -13.72
C MET A 281 30.70 -0.06 -12.51
N LYS A 282 31.34 1.12 -12.47
CA LYS A 282 31.20 2.10 -11.39
C LYS A 282 29.77 2.63 -11.28
N ALA A 283 29.12 2.88 -12.41
CA ALA A 283 27.70 3.26 -12.44
C ALA A 283 26.80 2.19 -11.83
N GLN A 284 27.03 0.91 -12.15
CA GLN A 284 26.27 -0.21 -11.56
C GLN A 284 26.48 -0.33 -10.04
N VAL A 285 27.74 -0.19 -9.58
CA VAL A 285 28.07 -0.21 -8.14
C VAL A 285 27.38 0.94 -7.39
N LYS A 286 27.47 2.17 -7.92
CA LYS A 286 26.78 3.34 -7.32
C LYS A 286 25.28 3.16 -7.28
N LYS A 287 24.68 2.60 -8.33
CA LYS A 287 23.25 2.29 -8.39
C LYS A 287 22.85 1.28 -7.32
N ALA A 288 23.65 0.23 -7.12
CA ALA A 288 23.43 -0.75 -6.05
C ALA A 288 23.53 -0.12 -4.66
N LEU A 289 24.55 0.70 -4.40
CA LEU A 289 24.71 1.42 -3.13
C LEU A 289 23.55 2.40 -2.87
N ALA A 290 23.04 3.09 -3.90
CA ALA A 290 21.87 3.95 -3.77
C ALA A 290 20.61 3.15 -3.38
N LYS A 291 20.41 1.96 -3.93
CA LYS A 291 19.29 1.08 -3.56
C LYS A 291 19.35 0.60 -2.11
N PHE A 292 20.55 0.40 -1.56
CA PHE A 292 20.68 0.13 -0.13
C PHE A 292 20.20 1.30 0.71
N LYS A 293 20.54 2.55 0.35
CA LYS A 293 20.09 3.75 1.06
C LYS A 293 18.57 3.95 1.01
N ILE A 294 17.94 3.64 -0.13
CA ILE A 294 16.49 3.79 -0.35
C ILE A 294 15.70 2.57 0.17
N GLY A 295 16.38 1.50 0.57
CA GLY A 295 15.75 0.27 1.08
C GLY A 295 15.08 -0.60 0.01
N THR A 296 15.51 -0.47 -1.25
CA THR A 296 14.97 -1.22 -2.41
C THR A 296 15.94 -2.24 -2.98
N TYR A 297 17.07 -2.45 -2.32
CA TYR A 297 18.05 -3.46 -2.72
C TYR A 297 17.48 -4.88 -2.67
N GLY A 298 17.86 -5.72 -3.63
CA GLY A 298 17.36 -7.09 -3.76
C GLY A 298 16.00 -7.22 -4.46
N ILE A 299 15.48 -6.14 -5.07
CA ILE A 299 14.26 -6.16 -5.88
C ILE A 299 14.61 -5.84 -7.35
N CYS A 300 14.11 -6.66 -8.27
CA CYS A 300 14.33 -6.49 -9.70
C CYS A 300 13.65 -5.21 -10.22
N GLU A 301 14.37 -4.42 -11.02
CA GLU A 301 13.84 -3.17 -11.60
C GLU A 301 12.70 -3.39 -12.60
N VAL A 302 12.70 -4.52 -13.31
CA VAL A 302 11.75 -4.79 -14.38
C VAL A 302 10.47 -5.41 -13.82
N CYS A 303 10.57 -6.57 -13.14
CA CYS A 303 9.39 -7.30 -12.67
C CYS A 303 8.99 -7.03 -11.21
N LYS A 304 9.76 -6.23 -10.47
CA LYS A 304 9.55 -5.93 -9.04
C LYS A 304 9.50 -7.16 -8.11
N LYS A 305 9.93 -8.34 -8.59
CA LYS A 305 10.11 -9.57 -7.79
C LYS A 305 11.45 -9.54 -7.05
N PRO A 306 11.59 -10.28 -5.93
CA PRO A 306 12.87 -10.42 -5.24
C PRO A 306 13.92 -11.09 -6.14
N ILE A 307 15.16 -10.63 -6.05
CA ILE A 307 16.33 -11.23 -6.72
C ILE A 307 16.84 -12.38 -5.84
N ASP A 308 17.21 -13.50 -6.47
CA ASP A 308 17.78 -14.65 -5.76
C ASP A 308 19.03 -14.26 -4.95
N ASN A 309 19.09 -14.73 -3.70
CA ASN A 309 20.19 -14.50 -2.78
C ASN A 309 21.50 -15.09 -3.31
N ALA A 310 21.47 -16.23 -4.00
CA ALA A 310 22.65 -16.84 -4.61
C ALA A 310 23.26 -15.90 -5.66
N ARG A 311 22.41 -15.28 -6.47
CA ARG A 311 22.80 -14.28 -7.48
C ARG A 311 23.37 -13.02 -6.82
N LEU A 312 22.75 -12.50 -5.76
CA LEU A 312 23.27 -11.32 -5.03
C LEU A 312 24.61 -11.62 -4.32
N LYS A 313 24.83 -12.87 -3.89
CA LYS A 313 26.10 -13.30 -3.29
C LYS A 313 27.24 -13.34 -4.31
N ALA A 314 26.93 -13.75 -5.55
CA ALA A 314 27.88 -13.80 -6.67
C ALA A 314 28.10 -12.41 -7.32
N TYR A 315 27.02 -11.65 -7.53
CA TYR A 315 27.02 -10.34 -8.19
C TYR A 315 26.27 -9.30 -7.33
N PRO A 316 26.95 -8.65 -6.36
CA PRO A 316 26.33 -7.65 -5.49
C PRO A 316 25.81 -6.40 -6.22
N GLU A 317 26.37 -6.04 -7.37
CA GLU A 317 25.90 -4.91 -8.17
C GLU A 317 24.63 -5.21 -9.00
N ALA A 318 24.12 -6.46 -8.97
CA ALA A 318 23.00 -6.87 -9.80
C ALA A 318 21.70 -6.13 -9.41
N THR A 319 21.07 -5.50 -10.39
CA THR A 319 19.82 -4.74 -10.22
C THR A 319 18.58 -5.43 -10.79
N THR A 320 18.76 -6.53 -11.52
CA THR A 320 17.71 -7.31 -12.19
C THR A 320 17.82 -8.80 -11.86
N CYS A 321 16.69 -9.53 -11.94
CA CYS A 321 16.68 -10.98 -11.80
C CYS A 321 17.25 -11.67 -13.05
N ILE A 322 17.51 -12.98 -12.96
CA ILE A 322 18.19 -13.74 -14.02
C ILE A 322 17.44 -13.69 -15.35
N GLU A 323 16.11 -13.79 -15.32
CA GLU A 323 15.23 -13.74 -16.49
C GLU A 323 15.33 -12.41 -17.26
N HIS A 324 15.59 -11.30 -16.56
CA HIS A 324 15.66 -9.96 -17.17
C HIS A 324 17.08 -9.51 -17.48
N ALA A 325 18.09 -10.17 -16.92
CA ALA A 325 19.48 -9.90 -17.26
C ALA A 325 19.89 -10.52 -18.60
N THR A 326 19.32 -11.66 -18.96
CA THR A 326 19.57 -12.33 -20.25
C THR A 326 18.91 -11.59 -21.43
N LYS A 327 17.81 -10.87 -21.20
CA LYS A 327 17.13 -10.06 -22.23
C LYS A 327 17.83 -8.73 -22.54
N SER A 328 18.70 -8.23 -21.67
CA SER A 328 19.45 -6.98 -21.91
C SER A 328 20.76 -7.18 -22.66
N SER A 329 21.14 -8.43 -22.95
CA SER A 329 22.39 -8.81 -23.61
C SER A 329 22.20 -9.40 -25.01
N SER A 330 20.98 -9.32 -25.56
CA SER A 330 20.60 -9.71 -26.93
C SER A 330 20.15 -8.47 -27.70
#